data_AF-A0A839F093-F1
#
_entry.id   AF-A0A839F093-F1
#
_cell.length_a   1.000
_cell.length_b   1.000
_cell.length_c   1.000
_cell.angle_alpha   90.00
_cell.angle_beta   90.00
_cell.angle_gamma   90.00
#
_symmetry.space_group_name_H-M   'P 1'
#
loop_
_entity.id
_entity.type
_entity.pdbx_description
1 polymer ?
#
loop_
_entity_poly.entity_id
_entity_poly.type
_entity_poly.pdbx_seq_one_letter_code
_entity_poly.pdbx_strand_id
1 'polypeptide(L)'
;MRFARCLPFALLTGLSVVSAKEPPNAPAPPKAATASTARGLVRMPAQARVGDTSLADAKIEFSCTTGKGGALQVAVILPAPESVAGFPLDAFEGPDGIGETKVLAKWSMLGPNAMDVASPISGWRGVDGDGFLLASSRRSNKESDLARLLRRWINDGGQQLWLTVDSPQGGAKLEVRAMPEGYRTRLGVALSQCFAVVHHR
;
A
#
# COMPACT_ATOMS: atom_id res chain seq x y z
N MET A 1 -28.71 57.33 68.43
CA MET A 1 -28.83 58.61 67.70
C MET A 1 -27.70 58.71 66.68
N ARG A 2 -28.02 59.22 65.48
CA ARG A 2 -27.14 59.71 64.40
C ARG A 2 -26.47 58.70 63.46
N PHE A 3 -27.09 58.68 62.27
CA PHE A 3 -26.56 58.45 60.93
C PHE A 3 -25.09 58.82 60.71
N ALA A 4 -24.41 57.98 59.92
CA ALA A 4 -23.38 58.42 58.98
C ALA A 4 -23.55 57.65 57.67
N ARG A 5 -24.02 58.38 56.64
CA ARG A 5 -23.97 58.00 55.23
C ARG A 5 -22.55 58.24 54.73
N CYS A 6 -22.00 57.32 53.94
CA CYS A 6 -21.05 57.65 52.88
C CYS A 6 -21.18 56.61 51.75
N LEU A 7 -21.59 57.10 50.56
CA LEU A 7 -21.45 56.41 49.28
C LEU A 7 -19.97 56.37 48.87
N PRO A 8 -19.57 55.37 48.07
CA PRO A 8 -18.97 55.63 46.76
C PRO A 8 -19.72 54.88 45.64
N PHE A 9 -19.92 55.45 44.44
CA PHE A 9 -19.01 55.38 43.28
C PHE A 9 -18.65 53.92 42.92
N ALA A 10 -18.73 53.40 41.69
CA ALA A 10 -18.95 53.97 40.38
C ALA A 10 -18.94 52.82 39.35
N LEU A 11 -19.53 53.11 38.18
CA LEU A 11 -19.20 52.65 36.84
C LEU A 11 -19.24 51.15 36.49
N LEU A 12 -20.20 50.86 35.60
CA LEU A 12 -20.12 49.84 34.56
C LEU A 12 -18.85 50.03 33.70
N THR A 13 -18.09 48.96 33.55
CA THR A 13 -17.18 48.70 32.43
C THR A 13 -17.42 47.22 32.04
N GLY A 14 -17.97 46.91 30.87
CA GLY A 14 -17.31 47.10 29.59
C GLY A 14 -16.44 45.86 29.30
N LEU A 15 -17.07 44.71 29.06
CA LEU A 15 -16.38 43.50 28.61
C LEU A 15 -15.95 43.69 27.15
N SER A 16 -14.71 44.14 26.97
CA SER A 16 -14.03 44.13 25.67
C SER A 16 -13.76 42.68 25.27
N VAL A 17 -14.39 42.24 24.19
CA VAL A 17 -14.01 41.04 23.45
C VAL A 17 -12.65 41.35 22.81
N VAL A 18 -11.58 40.83 23.40
CA VAL A 18 -10.26 40.79 22.76
C VAL A 18 -10.38 39.84 21.58
N SER A 19 -10.40 40.41 20.36
CA SER A 19 -10.06 39.67 19.14
C SER A 19 -8.60 39.26 19.25
N ALA A 20 -8.36 38.01 19.61
CA ALA A 20 -7.06 37.39 19.48
C ALA A 20 -6.71 37.32 18.00
N LYS A 21 -5.63 38.01 17.64
CA LYS A 21 -5.01 38.02 16.32
C LYS A 21 -4.43 36.61 16.06
N GLU A 22 -4.99 35.95 15.06
CA GLU A 22 -4.59 34.62 14.59
C GLU A 22 -3.09 34.61 14.19
N PRO A 23 -2.26 33.69 14.72
CA PRO A 23 -0.89 33.54 14.27
C PRO A 23 -0.86 32.94 12.85
N PRO A 24 -0.13 33.52 11.89
CA PRO A 24 0.05 32.91 10.59
C PRO A 24 1.01 31.72 10.73
N ASN A 25 0.69 30.60 10.06
CA ASN A 25 1.50 29.38 9.93
C ASN A 25 1.46 28.37 11.08
N ALA A 26 0.28 27.81 11.38
CA ALA A 26 0.22 26.41 11.79
C ALA A 26 0.13 25.53 10.52
N PRO A 27 1.05 24.58 10.28
CA PRO A 27 0.89 23.63 9.17
C PRO A 27 -0.41 22.85 9.37
N ALA A 28 -1.24 22.82 8.33
CA ALA A 28 -2.49 22.08 8.34
C ALA A 28 -2.21 20.61 8.72
N PRO A 29 -3.08 19.96 9.54
CA PRO A 29 -2.96 18.54 9.78
C PRO A 29 -2.93 17.81 8.43
N PRO A 30 -2.05 16.81 8.24
CA PRO A 30 -1.91 16.14 6.96
C PRO A 30 -3.27 15.61 6.55
N LYS A 31 -3.75 16.12 5.41
CA LYS A 31 -4.98 15.69 4.75
C LYS A 31 -4.84 14.17 4.60
N ALA A 32 -5.69 13.41 5.33
CA ALA A 32 -5.70 11.96 5.26
C ALA A 32 -5.64 11.56 3.78
N ALA A 33 -4.61 10.80 3.41
CA ALA A 33 -4.36 10.38 2.04
C ALA A 33 -5.64 9.75 1.48
N THR A 34 -6.32 10.49 0.60
CA THR A 34 -7.52 10.03 -0.07
C THR A 34 -7.11 8.80 -0.88
N ALA A 35 -7.55 7.62 -0.45
CA ALA A 35 -7.33 6.39 -1.20
C ALA A 35 -7.82 6.60 -2.64
N SER A 36 -6.94 6.39 -3.61
CA SER A 36 -7.25 6.46 -5.03
C SER A 36 -8.49 5.59 -5.32
N THR A 37 -9.54 6.21 -5.86
CA THR A 37 -10.87 5.63 -6.12
C THR A 37 -10.99 4.99 -7.50
N ALA A 38 -9.88 4.67 -8.16
CA ALA A 38 -9.93 3.93 -9.42
C ALA A 38 -10.60 2.56 -9.18
N ARG A 39 -11.72 2.28 -9.86
CA ARG A 39 -12.40 0.98 -9.80
C ARG A 39 -11.37 -0.11 -10.10
N GLY A 40 -11.27 -1.10 -9.20
CA GLY A 40 -10.36 -2.24 -9.38
C GLY A 40 -8.98 -2.08 -8.73
N LEU A 41 -8.69 -0.98 -8.02
CA LEU A 41 -7.47 -0.80 -7.24
C LEU A 41 -7.73 -0.95 -5.74
N VAL A 42 -6.91 -1.75 -5.05
CA VAL A 42 -6.97 -1.92 -3.58
C VAL A 42 -5.55 -1.86 -3.02
N ARG A 43 -5.32 -0.94 -2.09
CA ARG A 43 -4.11 -0.91 -1.26
C ARG A 43 -4.41 -1.44 0.14
N MET A 44 -3.50 -2.22 0.68
CA MET A 44 -3.56 -2.70 2.06
C MET A 44 -2.17 -2.68 2.71
N PRO A 45 -2.09 -2.56 4.05
CA PRO A 45 -0.84 -2.64 4.77
C PRO A 45 -0.13 -3.97 4.54
N ALA A 46 1.20 -3.93 4.53
CA ALA A 46 2.06 -5.09 4.48
C ALA A 46 3.21 -4.93 5.48
N GLN A 47 3.77 -6.04 5.93
CA GLN A 47 5.02 -6.07 6.68
C GLN A 47 6.14 -6.36 5.70
N ALA A 48 7.17 -5.53 5.65
CA ALA A 48 8.31 -5.75 4.77
C ALA A 48 9.62 -5.76 5.56
N ARG A 49 10.60 -6.53 5.09
CA ARG A 49 11.94 -6.58 5.68
C ARG A 49 13.01 -6.98 4.67
N VAL A 50 14.26 -6.62 4.97
CA VAL A 50 15.46 -7.14 4.30
C VAL A 50 16.39 -7.68 5.39
N GLY A 51 16.61 -8.99 5.40
CA GLY A 51 17.31 -9.65 6.51
C GLY A 51 16.58 -9.37 7.83
N ASP A 52 17.29 -8.78 8.79
CA ASP A 52 16.75 -8.42 10.11
C ASP A 52 16.18 -6.99 10.16
N THR A 53 16.28 -6.23 9.07
CA THR A 53 15.81 -4.83 9.01
C THR A 53 14.34 -4.79 8.60
N SER A 54 13.47 -4.34 9.50
CA SER A 54 12.06 -4.07 9.19
C SER A 54 11.90 -2.76 8.41
N LEU A 55 11.04 -2.76 7.41
CA LEU A 55 10.72 -1.60 6.58
C LEU A 55 9.34 -1.08 6.98
N ALA A 56 9.28 0.17 7.41
CA ALA A 56 8.06 0.79 7.90
C ALA A 56 7.07 1.09 6.76
N ASP A 57 5.78 1.10 7.10
CA ASP A 57 4.67 1.57 6.25
C ASP A 57 4.56 0.97 4.85
N ALA A 58 5.14 -0.22 4.65
CA ALA A 58 5.01 -0.95 3.40
C ALA A 58 3.54 -1.28 3.10
N LYS A 59 3.19 -1.23 1.81
CA LYS A 59 1.85 -1.57 1.34
C LYS A 59 1.94 -2.58 0.22
N ILE A 60 0.85 -3.28 -0.01
CA ILE A 60 0.63 -4.05 -1.22
C ILE A 60 -0.59 -3.48 -1.94
N GLU A 61 -0.43 -3.25 -3.23
CA GLU A 61 -1.45 -2.77 -4.14
C GLU A 61 -1.84 -3.90 -5.08
N PHE A 62 -3.13 -4.07 -5.26
CA PHE A 62 -3.71 -4.98 -6.22
C PHE A 62 -4.49 -4.17 -7.23
N SER A 63 -4.29 -4.44 -8.51
CA SER A 63 -5.10 -3.85 -9.56
C SER A 63 -5.50 -4.87 -10.61
N CYS A 64 -6.69 -4.71 -11.16
CA CYS A 64 -7.19 -5.48 -12.29
C CYS A 64 -7.75 -4.53 -13.34
N THR A 65 -7.21 -4.60 -14.55
CA THR A 65 -7.72 -3.88 -15.73
C THR A 65 -8.07 -4.90 -16.81
N THR A 66 -9.19 -4.72 -17.50
CA THR A 66 -9.66 -5.61 -18.58
C THR A 66 -9.67 -4.92 -19.94
N GLY A 67 -9.89 -5.67 -21.02
CA GLY A 67 -9.84 -5.16 -22.39
C GLY A 67 -8.47 -5.28 -23.03
N LYS A 68 -8.26 -4.56 -24.14
CA LYS A 68 -7.00 -4.59 -24.90
C LYS A 68 -5.88 -4.00 -24.04
N GLY A 69 -4.90 -4.84 -23.68
CA GLY A 69 -3.78 -4.44 -22.83
C GLY A 69 -4.07 -4.50 -21.32
N GLY A 70 -5.22 -5.05 -20.93
CA GLY A 70 -5.56 -5.26 -19.52
C GLY A 70 -4.58 -6.19 -18.79
N ALA A 71 -4.38 -5.94 -17.50
CA ALA A 71 -3.48 -6.68 -16.65
C ALA A 71 -4.04 -6.89 -15.23
N LEU A 72 -3.67 -8.03 -14.64
CA LEU A 72 -3.66 -8.25 -13.21
C LEU A 72 -2.27 -7.85 -12.70
N GLN A 73 -2.21 -6.92 -11.76
CA GLN A 73 -0.96 -6.47 -11.15
C GLN A 73 -1.04 -6.58 -9.63
N VAL A 74 0.07 -7.02 -9.05
CA VAL A 74 0.32 -6.99 -7.61
C VAL A 74 1.63 -6.25 -7.39
N ALA A 75 1.59 -5.13 -6.69
CA ALA A 75 2.74 -4.28 -6.44
C ALA A 75 2.99 -4.13 -4.94
N VAL A 76 4.23 -4.30 -4.52
CA VAL A 76 4.68 -3.83 -3.20
C VAL A 76 5.09 -2.38 -3.34
N ILE A 77 4.63 -1.55 -2.42
CA ILE A 77 4.98 -0.15 -2.30
C ILE A 77 5.87 0.01 -1.06
N LEU A 78 7.08 0.52 -1.28
CA LEU A 78 8.08 0.82 -0.25
C LEU A 78 8.22 2.35 -0.16
N PRO A 79 7.56 3.02 0.81
CA PRO A 79 7.45 4.48 0.83
C PRO A 79 8.76 5.19 1.13
N ALA A 80 9.66 4.55 1.87
CA ALA A 80 11.00 5.04 2.21
C ALA A 80 12.07 4.14 1.57
N PRO A 81 12.27 4.17 0.24
CA PRO A 81 13.18 3.25 -0.45
C PRO A 81 14.63 3.34 0.04
N GLU A 82 15.05 4.49 0.55
CA GLU A 82 16.35 4.69 1.20
C GLU A 82 16.54 3.87 2.49
N SER A 83 15.44 3.46 3.13
CA SER A 83 15.47 2.56 4.30
C SER A 83 15.75 1.11 3.93
N VAL A 84 15.68 0.78 2.64
CA VAL A 84 15.91 -0.57 2.09
C VAL A 84 17.40 -0.82 1.88
N ALA A 85 18.18 -0.62 2.95
CA ALA A 85 19.62 -0.77 2.92
C ALA A 85 20.03 -2.22 2.55
N GLY A 86 21.01 -2.34 1.66
CA GLY A 86 21.56 -3.65 1.27
C GLY A 86 20.73 -4.45 0.26
N PHE A 87 19.60 -3.91 -0.23
CA PHE A 87 18.86 -4.51 -1.35
C PHE A 87 18.89 -3.57 -2.57
N PRO A 88 19.35 -4.03 -3.75
CA PRO A 88 19.58 -3.15 -4.90
C PRO A 88 18.27 -2.88 -5.67
N LEU A 89 17.40 -2.00 -5.14
CA LEU A 89 16.13 -1.63 -5.79
C LEU A 89 16.32 -1.11 -7.21
N ASP A 90 17.35 -0.29 -7.44
CA ASP A 90 17.63 0.32 -8.75
C ASP A 90 17.90 -0.73 -9.84
N ALA A 91 18.35 -1.95 -9.48
CA ALA A 91 18.55 -3.02 -10.45
C ALA A 91 17.23 -3.50 -11.08
N PHE A 92 16.10 -3.28 -10.42
CA PHE A 92 14.77 -3.63 -10.90
C PHE A 92 14.10 -2.49 -11.68
N GLU A 93 14.67 -1.28 -11.68
CA GLU A 93 14.00 -0.08 -12.21
C GLU A 93 13.88 -0.10 -13.75
N GLY A 94 12.66 0.15 -14.25
CA GLY A 94 12.40 0.37 -15.68
C GLY A 94 12.12 -0.88 -16.51
N PRO A 95 11.85 -0.71 -17.82
CA PRO A 95 11.49 -1.80 -18.73
C PRO A 95 12.65 -2.77 -19.03
N ASP A 96 13.89 -2.35 -18.76
CA ASP A 96 15.10 -3.17 -18.93
C ASP A 96 15.66 -3.65 -17.57
N GLY A 97 14.90 -3.46 -16.49
CA GLY A 97 15.29 -3.90 -15.15
C GLY A 97 15.52 -5.41 -15.09
N ILE A 98 16.41 -5.86 -14.20
CA ILE A 98 16.84 -7.26 -14.14
C ILE A 98 15.69 -8.24 -13.94
N GLY A 99 14.62 -7.82 -13.26
CA GLY A 99 13.48 -8.68 -13.00
C GLY A 99 12.54 -8.90 -14.19
N GLU A 100 12.76 -8.21 -15.32
CA GLU A 100 12.16 -8.56 -16.63
C GLU A 100 12.91 -9.71 -17.32
N THR A 101 14.21 -9.87 -17.03
CA THR A 101 15.07 -10.91 -17.66
C THR A 101 15.29 -12.12 -16.75
N LYS A 102 15.10 -11.98 -15.44
CA LYS A 102 15.26 -13.05 -14.45
C LYS A 102 14.04 -13.17 -13.55
N VAL A 103 13.66 -14.42 -13.29
CA VAL A 103 12.62 -14.74 -12.32
C VAL A 103 13.22 -14.69 -10.91
N LEU A 104 13.13 -13.52 -10.27
CA LEU A 104 13.69 -13.27 -8.93
C LEU A 104 12.63 -13.17 -7.84
N ALA A 105 11.34 -13.09 -8.19
CA ALA A 105 10.25 -13.07 -7.22
C ALA A 105 9.58 -14.43 -7.09
N LYS A 106 9.20 -14.76 -5.86
CA LYS A 106 8.30 -15.86 -5.54
C LYS A 106 7.16 -15.34 -4.66
N TRP A 107 5.93 -15.56 -5.12
CA TRP A 107 4.72 -15.35 -4.34
C TRP A 107 4.31 -16.69 -3.72
N SER A 108 4.02 -16.67 -2.44
CA SER A 108 3.58 -17.82 -1.65
C SER A 108 2.29 -17.47 -0.92
N MET A 109 1.34 -18.39 -0.88
CA MET A 109 0.20 -18.29 0.03
C MET A 109 0.27 -19.37 1.11
N LEU A 110 0.05 -18.98 2.36
CA LEU A 110 -0.15 -19.90 3.47
C LEU A 110 -1.65 -20.15 3.67
N GLY A 111 -1.99 -21.36 4.12
CA GLY A 111 -3.37 -21.78 4.37
C GLY A 111 -3.63 -23.21 3.89
N PRO A 112 -4.90 -23.66 3.86
CA PRO A 112 -5.26 -25.04 3.52
C PRO A 112 -4.90 -25.43 2.07
N ASN A 113 -4.79 -24.43 1.19
CA ASN A 113 -4.46 -24.61 -0.23
C ASN A 113 -3.16 -23.87 -0.59
N ALA A 114 -2.12 -24.04 0.24
CA ALA A 114 -0.83 -23.40 0.06
C ALA A 114 -0.30 -23.57 -1.37
N MET A 115 0.26 -22.51 -1.93
CA MET A 115 0.70 -22.45 -3.32
C MET A 115 1.83 -21.45 -3.47
N ASP A 116 2.83 -21.82 -4.28
CA ASP A 116 3.96 -20.99 -4.66
C ASP A 116 3.93 -20.68 -6.15
N VAL A 117 4.28 -19.45 -6.53
CA VAL A 117 4.35 -18.98 -7.91
C VAL A 117 5.61 -18.15 -8.09
N ALA A 118 6.50 -18.60 -8.96
CA ALA A 118 7.63 -17.81 -9.40
C ALA A 118 7.17 -16.78 -10.45
N SER A 119 7.70 -15.55 -10.39
CA SER A 119 7.31 -14.48 -11.31
C SER A 119 8.46 -13.52 -11.62
N PRO A 120 8.51 -12.96 -12.84
CA PRO A 120 9.17 -11.68 -13.11
C PRO A 120 8.60 -10.60 -12.19
N ILE A 121 9.44 -9.62 -11.85
CA ILE A 121 9.07 -8.49 -11.00
C ILE A 121 9.83 -7.23 -11.43
N SER A 122 9.13 -6.12 -11.56
CA SER A 122 9.72 -4.91 -12.14
C SER A 122 9.50 -3.73 -11.22
N GLY A 123 10.47 -2.82 -11.23
CA GLY A 123 10.58 -1.69 -10.32
C GLY A 123 10.26 -0.37 -11.00
N TRP A 124 9.58 0.54 -10.31
CA TRP A 124 9.46 1.94 -10.73
C TRP A 124 9.38 2.87 -9.53
N ARG A 125 9.80 4.12 -9.70
CA ARG A 125 9.53 5.18 -8.73
C ARG A 125 8.10 5.69 -8.90
N GLY A 126 7.38 5.78 -7.80
CA GLY A 126 6.03 6.31 -7.74
C GLY A 126 6.01 7.80 -8.08
N VAL A 127 5.00 8.23 -8.85
CA VAL A 127 4.92 9.59 -9.42
C VAL A 127 4.48 10.63 -8.38
N ASP A 128 3.89 10.22 -7.25
CA ASP A 128 3.29 11.10 -6.23
C ASP A 128 3.79 10.83 -4.81
N GLY A 129 5.06 10.45 -4.65
CA GLY A 129 5.62 10.16 -3.32
C GLY A 129 5.20 8.81 -2.73
N ASP A 130 4.69 7.90 -3.55
CA ASP A 130 4.44 6.51 -3.17
C ASP A 130 5.74 5.73 -2.85
N GLY A 131 6.91 6.29 -3.15
CA GLY A 131 8.21 5.64 -2.96
C GLY A 131 8.55 4.71 -4.11
N PHE A 132 9.08 3.52 -3.82
CA PHE A 132 9.46 2.54 -4.85
C PHE A 132 8.43 1.41 -4.94
N LEU A 133 8.01 1.08 -6.16
CA LEU A 133 7.06 0.02 -6.44
C LEU A 133 7.75 -1.17 -7.07
N LEU A 134 7.55 -2.37 -6.52
CA LEU A 134 7.96 -3.64 -7.13
C LEU A 134 6.73 -4.44 -7.51
N ALA A 135 6.51 -4.70 -8.79
CA ALA A 135 5.27 -5.30 -9.27
C ALA A 135 5.45 -6.55 -10.11
N SER A 136 4.60 -7.53 -9.86
CA SER A 136 4.37 -8.66 -10.76
C SER A 136 3.08 -8.41 -11.54
N SER A 137 3.16 -8.51 -12.87
CA SER A 137 2.04 -8.26 -13.77
C SER A 137 1.79 -9.43 -14.71
N ARG A 138 0.53 -9.70 -15.02
CA ARG A 138 0.09 -10.70 -16.02
C ARG A 138 -1.06 -10.15 -16.83
N ARG A 139 -1.14 -10.52 -18.11
CA ARG A 139 -2.29 -10.14 -18.95
C ARG A 139 -3.58 -10.69 -18.34
N SER A 140 -4.59 -9.85 -18.21
CA SER A 140 -5.86 -10.22 -17.56
C SER A 140 -6.75 -11.10 -18.41
N ASN A 141 -6.49 -11.21 -19.71
CA ASN A 141 -7.26 -12.03 -20.65
C ASN A 141 -6.80 -13.49 -20.75
N LYS A 142 -5.84 -13.91 -19.93
CA LYS A 142 -5.37 -15.30 -19.84
C LYS A 142 -5.30 -15.73 -18.38
N GLU A 143 -5.67 -16.97 -18.10
CA GLU A 143 -5.43 -17.55 -16.78
C GLU A 143 -3.92 -17.55 -16.50
N SER A 144 -3.54 -17.18 -15.27
CA SER A 144 -2.14 -17.20 -14.82
C SER A 144 -2.05 -17.79 -13.43
N ASP A 145 -0.89 -18.35 -13.11
CA ASP A 145 -0.61 -18.93 -11.81
C ASP A 145 -0.75 -17.88 -10.69
N LEU A 146 -0.36 -16.63 -10.97
CA LEU A 146 -0.57 -15.50 -10.06
C LEU A 146 -2.07 -15.24 -9.82
N ALA A 147 -2.90 -15.24 -10.87
CA ALA A 147 -4.34 -15.09 -10.73
C ALA A 147 -4.96 -16.25 -9.92
N ARG A 148 -4.53 -17.50 -10.15
CA ARG A 148 -4.97 -18.65 -9.37
C ARG A 148 -4.57 -18.53 -7.90
N LEU A 149 -3.34 -18.12 -7.61
CA LEU A 149 -2.85 -17.93 -6.25
C LEU A 149 -3.68 -16.86 -5.53
N LEU A 150 -3.89 -15.69 -6.14
CA LEU A 150 -4.69 -14.61 -5.51
C LEU A 150 -6.14 -15.02 -5.30
N ARG A 151 -6.76 -15.69 -6.28
CA ARG A 151 -8.12 -16.19 -6.15
C ARG A 151 -8.25 -17.14 -4.95
N ARG A 152 -7.33 -18.10 -4.84
CA ARG A 152 -7.30 -19.05 -3.70
C ARG A 152 -7.03 -18.35 -2.38
N TRP A 153 -6.09 -17.40 -2.36
CA TRP A 153 -5.77 -16.66 -1.15
C TRP A 153 -6.96 -15.87 -0.62
N ILE A 154 -7.74 -15.25 -1.51
CA ILE A 154 -8.91 -14.44 -1.15
C ILE A 154 -10.11 -15.33 -0.79
N ASN A 155 -10.41 -16.33 -1.61
CA ASN A 155 -11.68 -17.07 -1.56
C ASN A 155 -11.60 -18.41 -0.81
N ASP A 156 -10.43 -19.06 -0.77
CA ASP A 156 -10.29 -20.45 -0.32
C ASP A 156 -9.55 -20.55 1.03
N GLY A 157 -9.73 -19.53 1.87
CA GLY A 157 -9.21 -19.51 3.25
C GLY A 157 -7.71 -19.27 3.39
N GLY A 158 -7.04 -18.68 2.40
CA GLY A 158 -5.62 -18.32 2.50
C GLY A 158 -5.37 -17.30 3.60
N GLN A 159 -4.42 -17.54 4.50
CA GLN A 159 -4.18 -16.74 5.71
C GLN A 159 -3.16 -15.62 5.48
N GLN A 160 -2.14 -15.87 4.65
CA GLN A 160 -1.06 -14.92 4.42
C GLN A 160 -0.60 -15.01 2.98
N LEU A 161 -0.39 -13.86 2.35
CA LEU A 161 0.36 -13.72 1.10
C LEU A 161 1.78 -13.28 1.43
N TRP A 162 2.76 -13.94 0.86
CA TRP A 162 4.18 -13.68 1.09
C TRP A 162 4.91 -13.54 -0.24
N LEU A 163 5.56 -12.40 -0.45
CA LEU A 163 6.54 -12.20 -1.51
C LEU A 163 7.95 -12.38 -0.94
N THR A 164 8.78 -13.13 -1.65
CA THR A 164 10.23 -13.09 -1.49
C THR A 164 10.88 -12.66 -2.80
N VAL A 165 11.79 -11.69 -2.77
CA VAL A 165 12.57 -11.25 -3.92
C VAL A 165 14.05 -11.47 -3.65
N ASP A 166 14.69 -12.24 -4.53
CA ASP A 166 16.12 -12.49 -4.48
C ASP A 166 16.92 -11.26 -4.90
N SER A 167 17.99 -10.95 -4.15
CA SER A 167 18.95 -9.92 -4.57
C SER A 167 19.73 -10.43 -5.80
N PRO A 168 19.78 -9.68 -6.91
CA PRO A 168 20.52 -10.06 -8.10
C PRO A 168 22.04 -10.18 -7.87
N GLN A 169 22.57 -9.56 -6.82
CA GLN A 169 23.99 -9.55 -6.46
C GLN A 169 24.31 -10.57 -5.35
N GLY A 170 23.32 -11.37 -4.92
CA GLY A 170 23.40 -12.15 -3.69
C GLY A 170 23.13 -11.31 -2.44
N GLY A 171 23.02 -11.98 -1.29
CA GLY A 171 22.72 -11.35 0.01
C GLY A 171 21.29 -11.58 0.49
N ALA A 172 20.83 -10.69 1.38
CA ALA A 172 19.51 -10.80 1.99
C ALA A 172 18.39 -10.58 0.96
N LYS A 173 17.28 -11.29 1.15
CA LYS A 173 16.07 -11.16 0.32
C LYS A 173 15.21 -10.02 0.84
N LEU A 174 14.48 -9.38 -0.07
CA LEU A 174 13.32 -8.58 0.31
C LEU A 174 12.16 -9.53 0.56
N GLU A 175 11.55 -9.43 1.74
CA GLU A 175 10.39 -10.22 2.13
C GLU A 175 9.22 -9.32 2.47
N VAL A 176 8.04 -9.62 1.94
CA VAL A 176 6.83 -8.81 2.15
C VAL A 176 5.64 -9.70 2.45
N ARG A 177 4.92 -9.42 3.53
CA ARG A 177 3.79 -10.23 4.03
C ARG A 177 2.54 -9.39 4.13
N ALA A 178 1.42 -9.94 3.66
CA ALA A 178 0.11 -9.30 3.73
C ALA A 178 -0.94 -10.30 4.23
N MET A 179 -1.85 -9.80 5.06
CA MET A 179 -2.91 -10.55 5.73
C MET A 179 -4.27 -10.09 5.19
N PRO A 180 -5.08 -10.95 4.56
CA PRO A 180 -6.27 -10.54 3.82
C PRO A 180 -7.44 -10.12 4.73
N GLU A 181 -7.34 -10.31 6.04
CA GLU A 181 -8.39 -9.97 7.02
C GLU A 181 -8.78 -8.48 6.90
N GLY A 182 -10.09 -8.20 6.82
CA GLY A 182 -10.60 -6.84 6.58
C GLY A 182 -10.50 -6.34 5.13
N TYR A 183 -9.87 -7.11 4.22
CA TYR A 183 -9.73 -6.76 2.81
C TYR A 183 -10.35 -7.78 1.84
N ARG A 184 -10.61 -9.03 2.27
CA ARG A 184 -11.14 -10.12 1.41
C ARG A 184 -12.25 -9.68 0.45
N THR A 185 -13.33 -9.11 0.97
CA THR A 185 -14.47 -8.68 0.13
C THR A 185 -14.06 -7.63 -0.90
N ARG A 186 -13.27 -6.62 -0.49
CA ARG A 186 -12.80 -5.56 -1.39
C ARG A 186 -11.86 -6.11 -2.46
N LEU A 187 -10.95 -7.00 -2.08
CA LEU A 187 -10.04 -7.69 -3.00
C LEU A 187 -10.81 -8.58 -3.99
N GLY A 188 -11.77 -9.36 -3.50
CA GLY A 188 -12.62 -10.21 -4.33
C GLY A 188 -13.39 -9.41 -5.38
N VAL A 189 -13.97 -8.28 -4.99
CA VAL A 189 -14.66 -7.37 -5.93
C VAL A 189 -13.67 -6.76 -6.92
N ALA A 190 -12.56 -6.19 -6.44
CA ALA A 190 -11.59 -5.50 -7.27
C ALA A 190 -10.92 -6.41 -8.30
N LEU A 191 -10.67 -7.68 -7.96
CA LEU A 191 -9.97 -8.63 -8.81
C LEU A 191 -10.90 -9.60 -9.56
N SER A 192 -12.21 -9.55 -9.31
CA SER A 192 -13.21 -10.46 -9.89
C SER A 192 -13.08 -10.61 -11.42
N GLN A 193 -12.87 -9.51 -12.14
CA GLN A 193 -12.78 -9.53 -13.59
C GLN A 193 -11.53 -10.26 -14.11
N CYS A 194 -10.43 -10.25 -13.34
CA CYS A 194 -9.21 -10.98 -13.68
C CYS A 194 -9.29 -12.46 -13.25
N PHE A 195 -10.24 -12.82 -12.39
CA PHE A 195 -10.51 -14.22 -12.02
C PHE A 195 -11.53 -14.90 -12.93
N ALA A 196 -12.36 -14.12 -13.63
CA ALA A 196 -13.42 -14.62 -14.50
C ALA A 196 -12.91 -15.26 -15.80
N VAL A 197 -11.61 -15.18 -16.10
CA VAL A 197 -10.99 -15.94 -17.20
C VAL A 197 -10.79 -17.39 -16.76
N VAL A 198 -11.91 -18.08 -16.57
CA VAL A 198 -12.00 -19.53 -16.53
C VAL A 198 -12.78 -19.90 -17.78
N HIS A 199 -12.13 -20.60 -18.70
CA HIS A 199 -12.74 -21.02 -19.96
C HIS A 199 -14.11 -21.68 -19.70
N HIS A 200 -15.15 -21.19 -20.39
CA HIS A 200 -16.20 -22.07 -20.87
C HIS A 200 -15.51 -23.19 -21.64
N ARG A 201 -15.42 -24.37 -21.01
CA ARG A 201 -15.15 -25.63 -21.70
C ARG A 201 -16.47 -26.29 -22.02
#